data_AF-A0A5E6NAG4-F1
#
_entry.id   AF-A0A5E6NAG4-F1
#
_cell.length_a   1.000
_cell.length_b   1.000
_cell.length_c   1.000
_cell.angle_alpha   90.00
_cell.angle_beta   90.00
_cell.angle_gamma   90.00
#
_symmetry.space_group_name_H-M   'P 1'
#
loop_
_entity.id
_entity.type
_entity.pdbx_description
1 polymer ?
#
loop_
_entity_poly.entity_id
_entity_poly.type
_entity_poly.pdbx_seq_one_letter_code
_entity_poly.pdbx_strand_id
1 'polypeptide(L)'
;MVGLLLLKQLENLSDERVVCSLSAIPYYQYFCGYSNYMPGMPCNATELVHFRKRIGVKGFNLIFKMSVALHGKQAQESSVLIDTPYKRKTSPYPTDAKLALKSSIALISWQSVMALKRRT
;
A
#
# COMPACT_ATOMS: atom_id res chain seq x y z
N MET A 1 4.36 11.38 10.35
CA MET A 1 4.52 9.91 10.22
C MET A 1 3.26 9.20 9.70
N VAL A 2 2.05 9.50 10.21
CA VAL A 2 0.82 8.84 9.74
C VAL A 2 0.55 9.07 8.25
N GLY A 3 0.71 10.30 7.76
CA GLY A 3 0.56 10.61 6.33
C GLY A 3 1.49 9.79 5.42
N LEU A 4 2.70 9.49 5.88
CA LEU A 4 3.66 8.64 5.15
C LEU A 4 3.17 7.18 5.05
N LEU A 5 2.57 6.64 6.11
CA LEU A 5 2.00 5.29 6.07
C LEU A 5 0.79 5.21 5.14
N LEU A 6 -0.01 6.27 5.07
CA LEU A 6 -1.14 6.36 4.14
C LEU A 6 -0.65 6.48 2.68
N LEU A 7 0.31 7.37 2.41
CA LEU A 7 0.92 7.52 1.08
C LEU A 7 1.57 6.21 0.61
N LYS A 8 2.23 5.49 1.52
CA LYS A 8 2.78 4.17 1.24
C LYS A 8 1.71 3.21 0.71
N GLN A 9 0.53 3.18 1.35
CA GLN A 9 -0.55 2.28 0.98
C GLN A 9 -1.24 2.71 -0.32
N LEU A 10 -1.37 4.02 -0.55
CA LEU A 10 -1.97 4.58 -1.77
C LEU A 10 -1.12 4.28 -3.01
N GLU A 11 0.20 4.48 -2.93
CA GLU A 11 1.13 4.30 -4.06
C GLU A 11 1.78 2.91 -4.11
N ASN A 12 1.54 2.07 -3.10
CA ASN A 12 2.14 0.75 -2.94
C ASN A 12 3.69 0.75 -3.06
N LEU A 13 4.33 1.69 -2.35
CA LEU A 13 5.79 1.90 -2.38
C LEU A 13 6.50 1.26 -1.18
N SER A 14 7.82 1.07 -1.27
CA SER A 14 8.66 0.68 -0.12
C SER A 14 8.90 1.86 0.83
N ASP A 15 9.26 1.58 2.08
CA ASP A 15 9.45 2.62 3.11
C ASP A 15 10.51 3.66 2.69
N GLU A 16 11.63 3.21 2.12
CA GLU A 16 12.70 4.08 1.62
C GLU A 16 12.24 4.97 0.47
N ARG A 17 11.48 4.40 -0.47
CA ARG A 17 10.98 5.12 -1.64
C ARG A 17 9.96 6.17 -1.25
N VAL A 18 9.09 5.88 -0.28
CA VAL A 18 8.11 6.85 0.24
C VAL A 18 8.80 8.05 0.88
N VAL A 19 9.83 7.83 1.69
CA VAL A 19 10.58 8.92 2.32
C VAL A 19 11.31 9.76 1.27
N CYS A 20 11.94 9.11 0.28
CA CYS A 20 12.59 9.81 -0.83
C CYS A 20 11.57 10.64 -1.64
N SER A 21 10.43 10.07 -1.99
CA SER A 21 9.35 10.77 -2.70
C SER A 21 8.77 11.94 -1.89
N LEU A 22 8.70 11.84 -0.55
CA LEU A 22 8.24 12.96 0.29
C LEU A 22 9.19 14.16 0.20
N SER A 23 10.50 13.93 0.12
CA SER A 23 11.48 15.01 -0.04
C SER A 23 11.45 15.65 -1.43
N ALA A 24 11.09 14.88 -2.46
CA ALA A 24 11.14 15.33 -3.85
C ALA A 24 9.82 15.97 -4.35
N ILE A 25 8.68 15.60 -3.76
CA ILE A 25 7.35 15.97 -4.26
C ILE A 25 6.64 16.88 -3.25
N PRO A 26 6.47 18.18 -3.54
CA PRO A 26 5.81 19.13 -2.63
C PRO A 26 4.38 18.74 -2.25
N TYR A 27 3.64 18.12 -3.18
CA TYR A 27 2.28 17.65 -2.93
C TYR A 27 2.19 16.63 -1.79
N TYR A 28 3.19 15.76 -1.65
CA TYR A 28 3.21 14.77 -0.57
C TYR A 28 3.49 15.43 0.79
N GLN A 29 4.26 16.51 0.80
CA GLN A 29 4.46 17.31 2.01
C GLN A 29 3.17 18.02 2.40
N TYR A 30 2.47 18.64 1.46
CA TYR A 30 1.16 19.25 1.72
C TYR A 30 0.16 18.23 2.27
N PHE A 31 0.07 17.04 1.67
CA PHE A 31 -0.78 15.95 2.16
C PHE A 31 -0.43 15.54 3.61
N CYS A 32 0.86 15.56 3.95
CA CYS A 32 1.32 15.27 5.31
C CYS A 32 1.11 16.43 6.31
N GLY A 33 0.54 17.56 5.87
CA GLY A 33 0.23 18.73 6.71
C GLY A 33 1.38 19.73 6.85
N TYR A 34 2.40 19.69 6.00
CA TYR A 34 3.45 20.70 5.99
C TYR A 34 2.91 22.00 5.36
N SER A 35 3.12 23.13 6.03
CA SER A 35 2.69 24.45 5.54
C SER A 35 3.60 25.02 4.45
N ASN A 36 4.89 24.69 4.51
CA ASN A 36 5.91 25.13 3.58
C ASN A 36 6.70 23.93 3.07
N TYR A 37 7.22 24.05 1.85
CA TYR A 37 8.10 23.04 1.29
C TYR A 37 9.43 23.02 2.04
N MET A 38 9.78 21.86 2.59
CA MET A 38 11.04 21.62 3.27
C MET A 38 11.89 20.67 2.42
N PRO A 39 12.95 21.16 1.74
CA PRO A 39 13.86 20.30 1.01
C PRO A 39 14.72 19.52 1.99
N GLY A 40 14.63 18.19 1.92
CA GLY A 40 15.43 17.30 2.76
C GLY A 40 14.69 16.01 3.10
N MET A 41 15.43 15.02 3.59
CA MET A 41 14.84 13.77 4.06
C MET A 41 14.19 14.01 5.42
N PRO A 42 12.86 13.89 5.56
CA PRO A 42 12.16 14.33 6.77
C PRO A 42 12.33 13.35 7.94
N CYS A 43 12.71 12.10 7.66
CA CYS A 43 12.83 11.02 8.64
C CYS A 43 13.65 9.88 8.03
N ASN A 44 14.18 8.99 8.87
CA ASN A 44 14.82 7.76 8.40
C ASN A 44 13.75 6.67 8.12
N ALA A 45 13.91 5.89 7.06
CA ALA A 45 12.99 4.79 6.72
C ALA A 45 12.83 3.78 7.87
N THR A 46 13.88 3.56 8.68
CA THR A 46 13.83 2.66 9.85
C THR A 46 12.85 3.16 10.92
N GLU A 47 12.65 4.47 11.05
CA GLU A 47 11.71 5.05 12.01
C GLU A 47 10.27 4.66 11.71
N LEU A 48 9.92 4.45 10.42
CA LEU A 48 8.60 3.96 10.02
C LEU A 48 8.35 2.52 10.47
N VAL A 49 9.40 1.69 10.57
CA VAL A 49 9.30 0.34 11.14
C VAL A 49 9.02 0.43 12.64
N HIS A 50 9.76 1.25 13.37
CA HIS A 50 9.57 1.45 14.81
C HIS A 50 8.20 2.05 15.12
N PHE A 51 7.74 2.99 14.30
CA PHE A 51 6.42 3.60 14.43
C PHE A 51 5.29 2.60 14.25
N ARG A 52 5.37 1.72 13.23
CA ARG A 52 4.40 0.63 13.03
C ARG A 52 4.37 -0.34 14.21
N LYS A 53 5.54 -0.72 14.74
CA LYS A 53 5.64 -1.58 15.94
C LYS A 53 5.02 -0.92 17.17
N ARG A 54 5.21 0.39 17.36
CA ARG A 54 4.68 1.15 18.50
C ARG A 54 3.16 1.27 18.48
N ILE A 55 2.59 1.55 17.31
CA ILE A 55 1.14 1.71 17.13
C ILE A 55 0.42 0.36 17.18
N GLY A 56 1.05 -0.68 16.63
CA GLY A 56 0.47 -2.01 16.51
C GLY A 56 -0.80 -2.05 15.65
N VAL A 57 -1.46 -3.21 15.65
CA VAL A 57 -2.65 -3.46 14.80
C VAL A 57 -3.84 -2.57 15.20
N LYS A 58 -4.04 -2.36 16.51
CA LYS A 58 -5.16 -1.58 17.03
C LYS A 58 -5.09 -0.12 16.58
N GLY A 59 -3.92 0.51 16.70
CA GLY A 59 -3.76 1.90 16.30
C GLY A 59 -3.77 2.08 14.78
N PHE A 60 -3.26 1.12 14.00
CA PHE A 60 -3.36 1.15 12.55
C PHE A 60 -4.83 1.10 12.10
N ASN A 61 -5.64 0.23 12.71
CA ASN A 61 -7.07 0.15 12.41
C ASN A 61 -7.82 1.45 12.78
N LEU A 62 -7.41 2.13 13.86
CA LEU A 62 -8.00 3.42 14.22
C LEU A 62 -7.68 4.51 13.18
N ILE A 63 -6.43 4.59 12.74
CA ILE A 63 -5.99 5.50 11.67
C ILE A 63 -6.79 5.23 10.40
N PHE A 64 -6.95 3.96 10.04
CA PHE A 64 -7.72 3.56 8.86
C PHE A 64 -9.20 3.92 8.97
N LYS A 65 -9.82 3.68 10.13
CA LYS A 65 -11.21 4.09 10.39
C LYS A 65 -11.40 5.60 10.26
N MET A 66 -10.48 6.40 10.80
CA MET A 66 -10.52 7.86 10.64
C MET A 66 -10.35 8.27 9.18
N SER A 67 -9.45 7.65 8.42
CA SER A 67 -9.30 7.96 6.99
C SER A 67 -10.56 7.63 6.18
N VAL A 68 -11.24 6.51 6.49
CA VAL A 68 -12.50 6.14 5.82
C VAL A 68 -13.63 7.10 6.23
N ALA A 69 -13.72 7.47 7.51
CA ALA A 69 -14.73 8.40 8.00
C ALA A 69 -14.63 9.79 7.33
N LEU A 70 -13.41 10.26 7.03
CA LEU A 70 -13.18 11.51 6.32
C LEU A 70 -13.76 11.53 4.89
N HIS A 71 -13.89 10.36 4.25
CA HIS A 71 -14.49 10.25 2.91
C HIS A 71 -16.04 10.22 2.93
N GLY A 72 -16.66 10.26 4.12
CA GLY A 72 -18.11 10.39 4.28
C GLY A 72 -18.92 9.24 3.64
N LYS A 73 -20.17 9.53 3.24
CA LYS A 73 -21.09 8.58 2.61
C LYS A 73 -20.65 8.09 1.21
N GLN A 74 -19.63 8.70 0.61
CA GLN A 74 -19.08 8.30 -0.70
C GLN A 74 -18.12 7.11 -0.60
N ALA A 75 -17.68 6.72 0.60
CA ALA A 75 -16.85 5.52 0.80
C ALA A 75 -17.65 4.20 0.80
N GLN A 76 -18.99 4.27 0.76
CA GLN A 76 -19.91 3.14 0.72
C GLN A 76 -20.34 2.82 -0.72
N GLU A 77 -19.38 2.67 -1.63
CA GLU A 77 -19.65 2.09 -2.95
C GLU A 77 -19.40 0.58 -2.90
N SER A 78 -20.39 -0.22 -3.29
CA SER A 78 -20.34 -1.69 -3.32
C SER A 78 -19.43 -2.24 -4.42
N SER A 79 -18.90 -1.37 -5.28
CA SER A 79 -17.94 -1.67 -6.34
C SER A 79 -16.81 -0.65 -6.32
N VAL A 80 -15.60 -1.10 -6.02
CA VAL A 80 -14.39 -0.30 -6.22
C VAL A 80 -14.13 -0.25 -7.74
N LEU A 81 -14.63 0.79 -8.41
CA LEU A 81 -14.17 1.15 -9.75
C LEU A 81 -12.74 1.69 -9.60
N ILE A 82 -11.76 0.79 -9.72
CA ILE A 82 -10.37 1.19 -9.85
C ILE A 82 -10.20 1.75 -11.25
N ASP A 83 -10.59 3.01 -11.45
CA ASP A 83 -10.18 3.78 -12.62
C ASP A 83 -8.70 4.09 -12.43
N THR A 84 -7.83 3.13 -12.76
CA THR A 84 -6.42 3.44 -12.92
C THR A 84 -6.32 4.50 -14.02
N PRO A 85 -5.83 5.72 -13.77
CA PRO A 85 -5.50 6.62 -14.86
C PRO A 85 -4.52 5.86 -15.74
N TYR A 86 -4.92 5.65 -17.00
CA TYR A 86 -4.22 4.89 -18.02
C TYR A 86 -2.80 5.43 -18.18
N LYS A 87 -1.87 4.89 -17.39
CA LYS A 87 -0.45 5.09 -17.58
C LYS A 87 -0.08 4.15 -18.71
N ARG A 88 0.13 4.71 -19.91
CA ARG A 88 0.72 3.97 -21.04
C ARG A 88 2.05 3.38 -20.58
N LYS A 89 2.02 2.12 -20.15
CA LYS A 89 3.22 1.29 -20.15
C LYS A 89 3.48 0.95 -21.60
N THR A 90 4.43 1.67 -22.20
CA THR A 90 5.14 1.16 -23.36
C THR A 90 5.93 -0.06 -22.88
N SER A 91 5.36 -1.25 -23.07
CA SER A 91 6.12 -2.50 -23.06
C SER A 91 5.75 -3.22 -24.35
N PRO A 92 6.69 -3.44 -25.28
CA PRO A 92 6.51 -4.53 -26.23
C PRO A 92 6.60 -5.85 -25.43
N TYR A 93 6.07 -6.92 -26.01
CA TYR A 93 6.03 -8.31 -25.51
C TYR A 93 4.75 -8.70 -24.76
N PRO A 94 3.84 -9.42 -25.44
CA PRO A 94 2.74 -10.11 -24.80
C PRO A 94 3.23 -11.45 -24.24
N THR A 95 2.52 -11.98 -23.24
CA THR A 95 2.60 -13.36 -22.71
C THR A 95 3.44 -13.52 -21.43
N ASP A 96 2.81 -13.31 -20.28
CA ASP A 96 3.17 -14.04 -19.03
C ASP A 96 2.09 -14.00 -17.92
N ALA A 97 1.05 -13.17 -18.07
CA ALA A 97 -0.03 -13.07 -17.06
C ALA A 97 -0.80 -14.38 -16.81
N LYS A 98 -0.89 -15.27 -17.82
CA LYS A 98 -1.51 -16.60 -17.66
C LYS A 98 -0.65 -17.58 -16.86
N LEU A 99 0.67 -17.44 -16.88
CA LEU A 99 1.61 -18.29 -16.13
C LEU A 99 1.56 -17.99 -14.63
N ALA A 100 1.48 -16.71 -14.25
CA ALA A 100 1.32 -16.31 -12.85
C ALA A 100 0.04 -16.86 -12.21
N LEU A 101 -1.11 -16.76 -12.90
CA LEU A 101 -2.38 -17.32 -12.42
C LEU A 101 -2.32 -18.85 -12.25
N LYS A 102 -1.62 -19.56 -13.15
CA LYS A 102 -1.47 -21.02 -13.08
C LYS A 102 -0.63 -21.45 -11.87
N SER A 103 0.41 -20.68 -11.53
CA SER A 103 1.26 -20.95 -10.37
C SER A 103 0.51 -20.77 -9.03
N SER A 104 -0.35 -19.75 -8.94
CA SER A 104 -1.16 -19.48 -7.75
C SER A 104 -2.22 -20.57 -7.52
N ILE A 105 -2.90 -21.03 -8.56
CA ILE A 105 -3.90 -22.11 -8.47
C ILE A 105 -3.23 -23.43 -8.07
N ALA A 106 -2.04 -23.73 -8.60
CA ALA A 106 -1.27 -24.92 -8.23
C ALA A 106 -0.81 -24.91 -6.76
N LEU A 107 -0.45 -23.75 -6.20
CA LEU A 107 -0.09 -23.62 -4.78
C LEU A 107 -1.26 -23.89 -3.84
N ILE A 108 -2.47 -23.46 -4.21
CA ILE A 108 -3.70 -23.67 -3.43
C ILE A 108 -4.11 -25.15 -3.43
N SER A 109 -3.96 -25.85 -4.56
CA SER A 109 -4.26 -27.29 -4.62
C SER A 109 -3.26 -28.12 -3.81
N TRP A 110 -1.97 -27.78 -3.85
CA TRP A 110 -0.93 -28.44 -3.05
C TRP A 110 -1.11 -28.25 -1.54
N GLN A 111 -1.53 -27.05 -1.09
CA GLN A 111 -1.84 -26.82 0.32
C GLN A 111 -3.01 -27.68 0.81
N SER A 112 -4.04 -27.85 -0.02
CA SER A 112 -5.20 -28.70 0.31
C SER A 112 -4.82 -30.18 0.43
N VAL A 113 -3.97 -30.69 -0.47
CA VAL A 113 -3.48 -32.07 -0.44
C VAL A 113 -2.57 -32.33 0.77
N MET A 114 -1.68 -31.40 1.11
CA MET A 114 -0.83 -31.53 2.31
C MET A 114 -1.60 -31.40 3.63
N ALA A 115 -2.73 -30.67 3.65
CA ALA A 115 -3.60 -30.58 4.81
C ALA A 115 -4.38 -31.87 5.06
N LEU A 116 -4.75 -32.59 3.99
CA LEU A 116 -5.48 -33.86 4.08
C LEU A 116 -4.59 -35.01 4.60
N LYS A 117 -3.32 -35.05 4.20
CA LYS A 117 -2.37 -36.11 4.59
C LYS A 117 -1.84 -36.00 6.03
N ARG A 118 -2.15 -34.91 6.74
CA ARG A 118 -1.81 -34.70 8.16
C ARG A 118 -2.92 -35.14 9.13
N ARG A 119 -4.06 -35.62 8.64
CA ARG A 119 -5.21 -36.09 9.45
C ARG A 119 -5.45 -37.61 9.43
N THR A 120 -4.53 -38.37 8.83
CA THR A 120 -4.45 -39.85 8.92
C THR A 120 -3.12 -40.22 9.51
#